data_AF-A0A419K910-F1
#
_entry.id   AF-A0A419K910-F1
#
_cell.length_a   1.000
_cell.length_b   1.000
_cell.length_c   1.000
_cell.angle_alpha   90.00
_cell.angle_beta   90.00
_cell.angle_gamma   90.00
#
_symmetry.space_group_name_H-M   'P 1'
#
loop_
_entity.id
_entity.type
_entity.pdbx_description
1 polymer ?
#
loop_
_entity_poly.entity_id
_entity_poly.type
_entity_poly.pdbx_seq_one_letter_code
_entity_poly.pdbx_strand_id
1 'polypeptide(L)'
;MEKPERKKELENIYVVCGEDFIDDKIIGAVSTILSTSLPNPEKPLIAYAEVKEEGLAKISARTIDTVTYKGVNLGEIMQVAAEKCQGNGGGHNVAAGAQVPLDKIEDFLKIVNDLVGKQLKGENSGS
;
A
#
# COMPACT_ATOMS: atom_id res chain seq x y z
N MET A 1 -14.10 11.31 20.14
CA MET A 1 -13.73 10.38 19.07
C MET A 1 -12.47 10.95 18.44
N GLU A 2 -11.32 10.40 18.78
CA GLU A 2 -10.04 10.83 18.19
C GLU A 2 -10.09 10.50 16.71
N LYS A 3 -9.79 11.48 15.86
CA LYS A 3 -9.71 11.26 14.41
C LYS A 3 -8.49 10.35 14.18
N PRO A 4 -8.63 9.21 13.49
CA PRO A 4 -7.46 8.40 13.15
C PRO A 4 -6.48 9.28 12.38
N GLU A 5 -5.19 9.20 12.74
CA GLU A 5 -4.16 9.97 12.04
C GLU A 5 -4.23 9.64 10.54
N ARG A 6 -4.53 10.66 9.73
CA ARG A 6 -4.75 10.53 8.28
C ARG A 6 -3.55 9.96 7.53
N LYS A 7 -2.39 9.99 8.15
CA LYS A 7 -1.12 9.52 7.62
C LYS A 7 -0.32 8.85 8.73
N LYS A 8 0.19 7.66 8.46
CA LYS A 8 1.10 6.90 9.32
C LYS A 8 2.38 6.63 8.56
N GLU A 9 3.51 6.71 9.24
CA GLU A 9 4.80 6.28 8.71
C GLU A 9 5.21 4.97 9.38
N LEU A 10 5.57 3.97 8.58
CA LEU A 10 6.20 2.73 9.03
C LEU A 10 7.67 2.74 8.60
N GLU A 11 8.37 1.65 8.94
CA GLU A 11 9.80 1.51 8.64
C GLU A 11 10.09 1.66 7.15
N ASN A 12 9.32 0.97 6.29
CA ASN A 12 9.58 0.87 4.85
C ASN A 12 8.52 1.56 3.98
N ILE A 13 7.36 1.93 4.53
CA ILE A 13 6.23 2.50 3.77
C ILE A 13 5.59 3.69 4.47
N TYR A 14 4.95 4.54 3.68
CA TYR A 14 3.96 5.51 4.16
C TYR A 14 2.55 4.95 3.97
N VAL A 15 1.66 5.22 4.91
CA VAL A 15 0.26 4.80 4.87
C VAL A 15 -0.63 6.03 4.96
N VAL A 16 -1.64 6.12 4.11
CA VAL A 16 -2.67 7.17 4.15
C VAL A 16 -4.05 6.52 4.18
N CYS A 17 -4.84 6.89 5.19
CA CYS A 17 -6.24 6.48 5.26
C CYS A 17 -7.11 7.55 4.60
N GLY A 18 -7.69 7.21 3.45
CA GLY A 18 -8.81 7.94 2.88
C GLY A 18 -10.07 7.52 3.62
N GLU A 19 -10.53 8.33 4.56
CA GLU A 19 -11.81 8.13 5.26
C GLU A 19 -13.01 8.09 4.25
N ASP A 20 -14.25 8.24 4.74
CA ASP A 20 -15.52 8.27 3.97
C ASP A 20 -15.60 9.32 2.83
N PHE A 21 -14.49 10.01 2.49
CA PHE A 21 -14.40 11.12 1.54
C PHE A 21 -13.62 10.80 0.26
N ILE A 22 -12.99 9.62 0.16
CA ILE A 22 -12.23 9.24 -1.03
C ILE A 22 -12.95 8.11 -1.78
N ASP A 23 -13.69 8.50 -2.82
CA ASP A 23 -14.23 7.60 -3.83
C ASP A 23 -13.08 6.75 -4.42
N ASP A 24 -13.35 5.49 -4.78
CA ASP A 24 -12.34 4.53 -5.21
C ASP A 24 -11.54 5.01 -6.44
N LYS A 25 -12.14 5.86 -7.27
CA LYS A 25 -11.50 6.52 -8.42
C LYS A 25 -10.48 7.58 -8.02
N ILE A 26 -10.61 8.17 -6.83
CA ILE A 26 -9.81 9.30 -6.37
C ILE A 26 -8.57 8.82 -5.60
N ILE A 27 -8.61 7.63 -5.00
CA ILE A 27 -7.50 7.14 -4.16
C ILE A 27 -6.18 7.00 -4.93
N GLY A 28 -6.25 6.59 -6.20
CA GLY A 28 -5.09 6.53 -7.06
C GLY A 28 -4.49 7.91 -7.36
N ALA A 29 -5.34 8.91 -7.60
CA ALA A 29 -4.92 10.28 -7.89
C ALA A 29 -4.33 10.97 -6.64
N VAL A 30 -4.97 10.79 -5.48
CA VAL A 30 -4.49 11.30 -4.19
C VAL A 30 -3.17 10.64 -3.82
N SER A 31 -3.02 9.34 -4.05
CA SER A 31 -1.74 8.64 -3.84
C SER A 31 -0.62 9.24 -4.68
N THR A 32 -0.87 9.48 -5.97
CA THR A 32 0.12 10.10 -6.84
C THR A 32 0.51 11.48 -6.33
N ILE A 33 -0.45 12.35 -5.99
CA ILE A 33 -0.18 13.71 -5.50
C ILE A 33 0.57 13.68 -4.18
N LEU A 34 0.16 12.84 -3.23
CA LEU A 34 0.80 12.77 -1.92
C LEU A 34 2.23 12.24 -2.02
N SER A 35 2.49 11.26 -2.89
CA SER A 35 3.81 10.65 -3.04
C SER A 35 4.94 11.65 -3.33
N THR A 36 4.66 12.75 -4.03
CA THR A 36 5.64 13.79 -4.38
C THR A 36 5.90 14.79 -3.24
N SER A 37 5.09 14.76 -2.18
CA SER A 37 5.19 15.66 -1.01
C SER A 37 5.78 14.99 0.24
N LEU A 38 6.22 13.73 0.11
CA LEU A 38 6.74 12.95 1.23
C LEU A 38 8.22 13.28 1.52
N PRO A 39 8.64 13.31 2.80
CA PRO A 39 10.02 13.62 3.17
C PRO A 39 11.05 12.64 2.57
N ASN A 40 10.67 11.37 2.45
CA ASN A 40 11.50 10.34 1.82
C ASN A 40 10.74 9.71 0.64
N PRO A 41 11.04 10.10 -0.61
CA PRO A 41 10.36 9.55 -1.79
C PRO A 41 10.75 8.08 -2.08
N GLU A 42 11.74 7.53 -1.37
CA GLU A 42 12.14 6.13 -1.53
C GLU A 42 11.26 5.13 -0.77
N LYS A 43 10.39 5.61 0.12
CA LYS A 43 9.38 4.76 0.77
C LYS A 43 8.12 4.73 -0.09
N PRO A 44 7.65 3.56 -0.54
CA PRO A 44 6.36 3.44 -1.21
C PRO A 44 5.21 4.00 -0.36
N LEU A 45 4.23 4.60 -1.03
CA LEU A 45 3.00 5.09 -0.43
C LEU A 45 1.88 4.08 -0.65
N ILE A 46 1.22 3.70 0.43
CA ILE A 46 0.03 2.85 0.46
C ILE A 46 -1.14 3.71 0.92
N ALA A 47 -2.10 3.98 0.05
CA ALA A 47 -3.36 4.62 0.43
C ALA A 47 -4.47 3.58 0.42
N TYR A 48 -5.39 3.65 1.38
CA TYR A 48 -6.59 2.81 1.38
C TYR A 48 -7.83 3.60 1.76
N ALA A 49 -8.98 3.13 1.28
CA ALA A 49 -10.30 3.61 1.63
C ALA A 49 -11.17 2.44 2.07
N GLU A 50 -11.97 2.67 3.11
CA GLU A 50 -12.91 1.68 3.64
C GLU A 50 -14.25 1.76 2.89
N VAL A 51 -14.66 0.65 2.29
CA VAL A 51 -15.96 0.48 1.66
C VAL A 51 -16.84 -0.28 2.63
N LYS A 52 -17.39 0.42 3.64
CA LYS A 52 -18.13 -0.18 4.77
C LYS A 52 -19.33 -1.01 4.32
N GLU A 53 -20.01 -0.62 3.25
CA GLU A 53 -21.14 -1.36 2.67
C GLU A 53 -20.74 -2.72 2.08
N GLU A 54 -19.50 -2.84 1.58
CA GLU A 54 -18.93 -4.09 1.07
C GLU A 54 -18.17 -4.88 2.16
N GLY A 55 -17.85 -4.25 3.29
CA GLY A 55 -17.00 -4.84 4.33
C GLY A 55 -15.53 -5.00 3.90
N LEU A 56 -15.07 -4.18 2.94
CA LEU A 56 -13.76 -4.30 2.30
C LEU A 56 -13.02 -2.97 2.31
N ALA A 57 -11.69 -3.01 2.35
CA ALA A 57 -10.82 -1.88 2.07
C ALA A 57 -10.25 -2.00 0.65
N LYS A 58 -10.31 -0.90 -0.12
CA LYS A 58 -9.66 -0.77 -1.43
C LYS A 58 -8.34 -0.04 -1.26
N ILE A 59 -7.25 -0.61 -1.75
CA ILE A 59 -5.88 -0.14 -1.55
C ILE A 59 -5.26 0.24 -2.90
N SER A 60 -4.52 1.35 -2.90
CA SER A 60 -3.65 1.77 -3.98
C SER A 60 -2.22 1.98 -3.48
N ALA A 61 -1.27 1.39 -4.18
CA ALA A 61 0.15 1.50 -3.89
C ALA A 61 0.86 2.28 -5.00
N ARG A 62 1.78 3.17 -4.62
CA ARG A 62 2.60 3.97 -5.52
C ARG A 62 4.04 4.04 -5.02
N THR A 63 4.98 3.99 -5.95
CA THR A 63 6.39 4.29 -5.70
C THR A 63 6.99 5.01 -6.91
N ILE A 64 8.29 5.25 -6.89
CA ILE A 64 9.03 5.88 -8.00
C ILE A 64 9.98 4.86 -8.64
N ASP A 65 10.38 5.13 -9.89
CA ASP A 65 11.25 4.23 -10.65
C ASP A 65 12.57 3.93 -9.92
N THR A 66 13.14 4.90 -9.20
CA THR A 66 14.36 4.69 -8.41
C THR A 66 14.22 3.55 -7.39
N VAL A 67 13.03 3.36 -6.81
CA VAL A 67 12.76 2.31 -5.83
C VAL A 67 12.54 0.97 -6.53
N THR A 68 11.91 0.97 -7.71
CA THR A 68 11.75 -0.27 -8.50
C THR A 68 13.07 -0.76 -9.07
N TYR A 69 13.98 0.16 -9.47
CA TYR A 69 15.36 -0.19 -9.83
C TYR A 69 16.17 -0.78 -8.67
N LYS A 70 15.78 -0.52 -7.42
CA LYS A 70 16.34 -1.18 -6.22
C LYS A 70 15.73 -2.56 -5.94
N GLY A 71 14.82 -3.04 -6.78
CA GLY A 71 14.24 -4.38 -6.71
C GLY A 71 12.81 -4.44 -6.16
N VAL A 72 12.19 -3.31 -5.81
CA VAL A 72 10.81 -3.32 -5.31
C VAL A 72 9.81 -3.52 -6.46
N ASN A 73 8.92 -4.49 -6.30
CA ASN A 73 7.80 -4.74 -7.20
C ASN A 73 6.48 -4.67 -6.42
N LEU A 74 5.78 -3.53 -6.53
CA LEU A 74 4.51 -3.35 -5.82
C LEU A 74 3.41 -4.31 -6.29
N GLY A 75 3.40 -4.72 -7.56
CA GLY A 75 2.41 -5.68 -8.07
C GLY A 75 2.48 -7.01 -7.32
N GLU A 76 3.69 -7.57 -7.22
CA GLU A 76 3.96 -8.80 -6.47
C GLU A 76 3.67 -8.63 -4.98
N ILE A 77 4.12 -7.53 -4.37
CA ILE A 77 3.89 -7.27 -2.94
C ILE A 77 2.39 -7.20 -2.64
N MET A 78 1.62 -6.45 -3.44
CA MET A 78 0.18 -6.31 -3.25
C MET A 78 -0.53 -7.65 -3.41
N GLN A 79 -0.13 -8.47 -4.38
CA GLN A 79 -0.67 -9.81 -4.57
C GLN A 79 -0.43 -10.69 -3.35
N VAL A 80 0.84 -10.87 -2.94
CA VAL A 80 1.21 -11.76 -1.83
C VAL A 80 0.59 -11.30 -0.51
N ALA A 81 0.59 -9.99 -0.24
CA ALA A 81 -0.01 -9.46 0.98
C ALA A 81 -1.53 -9.63 1.01
N ALA A 82 -2.22 -9.41 -0.11
CA ALA A 82 -3.66 -9.55 -0.20
C ALA A 82 -4.08 -11.02 -0.07
N GLU A 83 -3.41 -11.96 -0.74
CA GLU A 83 -3.70 -13.40 -0.66
C GLU A 83 -3.60 -13.91 0.79
N LYS A 84 -2.57 -13.49 1.54
CA LYS A 84 -2.43 -13.82 2.98
C LYS A 84 -3.53 -13.23 3.85
N CYS A 85 -4.20 -12.19 3.38
CA CYS A 85 -5.27 -11.48 4.05
C CYS A 85 -6.66 -11.82 3.50
N GLN A 86 -6.80 -12.93 2.76
CA GLN A 86 -8.07 -13.35 2.13
C GLN A 86 -8.63 -12.30 1.15
N GLY A 87 -7.74 -11.52 0.55
CA GLY A 87 -8.04 -10.50 -0.43
C GLY A 87 -7.46 -10.83 -1.81
N ASN A 88 -7.59 -9.87 -2.72
CA ASN A 88 -7.02 -9.94 -4.06
C ASN A 88 -6.14 -8.72 -4.31
N GLY A 89 -5.01 -8.88 -4.98
CA GLY A 89 -4.09 -7.79 -5.29
C GLY A 89 -3.24 -8.06 -6.52
N GLY A 90 -2.61 -7.01 -7.05
CA GLY A 90 -1.75 -7.08 -8.22
C GLY A 90 -1.52 -5.73 -8.88
N GLY A 91 -0.84 -5.74 -10.03
CA GLY A 91 -0.56 -4.54 -10.82
C GLY A 91 0.88 -4.52 -11.32
N HIS A 92 1.42 -3.31 -11.50
CA HIS A 92 2.77 -3.08 -11.99
C HIS A 92 3.72 -2.81 -10.82
N ASN A 93 5.03 -2.88 -11.10
CA ASN A 93 6.08 -2.59 -10.13
C ASN A 93 5.99 -1.18 -9.50
N VAL A 94 5.63 -0.15 -10.29
CA VAL A 94 5.51 1.26 -9.83
C VAL A 94 4.14 1.56 -9.23
N ALA A 95 3.10 0.85 -9.67
CA ALA A 95 1.71 1.17 -9.38
C ALA A 95 0.87 -0.11 -9.31
N ALA A 96 0.30 -0.38 -8.14
CA ALA A 96 -0.48 -1.58 -7.87
C ALA A 96 -1.70 -1.28 -7.01
N GLY A 97 -2.56 -2.27 -6.84
CA GLY A 97 -3.73 -2.19 -5.97
C GLY A 97 -4.05 -3.51 -5.30
N ALA A 98 -4.86 -3.44 -4.26
CA ALA A 98 -5.36 -4.60 -3.54
C ALA A 98 -6.74 -4.32 -2.95
N GLN A 99 -7.43 -5.38 -2.54
CA GLN A 99 -8.65 -5.32 -1.76
C GLN A 99 -8.58 -6.40 -0.67
N VAL A 100 -8.85 -6.03 0.59
CA VAL A 100 -8.87 -6.94 1.73
C VAL A 100 -10.07 -6.65 2.64
N PRO A 101 -10.53 -7.61 3.47
CA PRO A 101 -11.49 -7.35 4.55
C PRO A 101 -11.04 -6.24 5.50
N LEU A 102 -12.01 -5.47 6.05
CA LEU A 102 -11.72 -4.34 6.95
C LEU A 102 -10.93 -4.77 8.20
N ASP A 103 -11.20 -5.97 8.73
CA ASP A 103 -10.51 -6.53 9.89
C ASP A 103 -9.07 -6.99 9.57
N LYS A 104 -8.66 -6.96 8.29
CA LYS A 104 -7.33 -7.37 7.82
C LYS A 104 -6.42 -6.22 7.42
N ILE A 105 -6.87 -4.97 7.49
CA ILE A 105 -6.08 -3.79 7.06
C ILE A 105 -4.74 -3.74 7.79
N GLU A 106 -4.73 -3.90 9.12
CA GLU A 106 -3.50 -3.80 9.90
C GLU A 106 -2.49 -4.92 9.56
N ASP A 107 -2.97 -6.14 9.39
CA ASP A 107 -2.13 -7.28 9.04
C ASP A 107 -1.58 -7.14 7.63
N PHE A 108 -2.42 -6.70 6.68
CA PHE A 108 -2.00 -6.38 5.32
C PHE A 108 -0.88 -5.35 5.30
N LEU A 109 -1.03 -4.24 6.02
CA LEU A 109 -0.02 -3.17 6.07
C LEU A 109 1.31 -3.63 6.68
N LYS A 110 1.27 -4.49 7.71
CA LYS A 110 2.48 -5.10 8.29
C LYS A 110 3.20 -5.98 7.26
N ILE A 111 2.45 -6.84 6.56
CA ILE A 111 3.03 -7.72 5.53
C ILE A 111 3.64 -6.90 4.40
N VAL A 112 2.96 -5.85 3.92
CA VAL A 112 3.50 -4.95 2.88
C VAL A 112 4.79 -4.28 3.36
N ASN A 113 4.82 -3.74 4.58
CA ASN A 113 6.01 -3.12 5.14
C ASN A 113 7.20 -4.08 5.16
N ASP A 114 6.98 -5.34 5.56
CA ASP A 114 8.03 -6.35 5.64
C ASP A 114 8.52 -6.79 4.26
N LEU A 115 7.60 -6.98 3.31
CA LEU A 115 7.95 -7.39 1.95
C LEU A 115 8.74 -6.30 1.21
N VAL A 116 8.37 -5.02 1.37
CA VAL A 116 9.15 -3.90 0.82
C VAL A 116 10.56 -3.90 1.41
N GLY A 117 10.68 -4.06 2.74
CA GLY A 117 11.99 -4.12 3.40
C GLY A 117 12.87 -5.28 2.90
N LYS A 118 12.29 -6.46 2.66
CA LYS A 118 13.00 -7.62 2.10
C LYS A 118 13.48 -7.37 0.67
N GLN A 119 12.60 -6.85 -0.19
CA GLN A 119 12.97 -6.56 -1.58
C GLN A 119 14.06 -5.48 -1.67
N LEU A 120 14.01 -4.44 -0.82
CA LEU A 120 15.06 -3.42 -0.75
C LEU A 120 16.42 -3.96 -0.28
N LYS A 121 16.43 -5.02 0.54
CA LYS A 121 17.66 -5.70 0.98
C LYS A 121 18.19 -6.70 -0.06
N GLY A 122 17.48 -6.92 -1.18
CA GLY A 122 17.81 -7.95 -2.16
C GLY A 122 17.51 -9.37 -1.68
N GLU A 123 16.72 -9.52 -0.61
CA GLU A 123 16.25 -10.81 -0.12
C GLU A 123 15.06 -11.25 -1.00
N ASN A 124 15.37 -11.80 -2.17
CA ASN A 124 14.33 -12.45 -2.98
C ASN A 124 13.74 -13.61 -2.17
N SER A 125 12.43 -13.55 -1.93
CA SER A 125 11.66 -14.70 -1.45
C SER A 125 11.52 -15.68 -2.62
N GLY A 126 12.62 -16.36 -2.94
CA GLY A 126 12.72 -17.33 -4.03
C GLY A 126 13.78 -18.36 -3.68
N SER A 127 13.34 -19.46 -3.07
CA SER A 127 13.94 -20.79 -3.23
C SER A 127 13.03 -21.59 -4.14
#